data_AF-A0A944GX43-F1
#
_entry.id   AF-A0A944GX43-F1
#
_cell.length_a   1.000
_cell.length_b   1.000
_cell.length_c   1.000
_cell.angle_alpha   90.00
_cell.angle_beta   90.00
_cell.angle_gamma   90.00
#
_symmetry.space_group_name_H-M   'P 1'
#
loop_
_entity.id
_entity.type
_entity.pdbx_description
1 polymer ?
#
loop_
_entity_poly.entity_id
_entity_poly.type
_entity_poly.pdbx_seq_one_letter_code
_entity_poly.pdbx_strand_id
1 'polypeptide(L)'
;MLYISIAAIVPLLVLFFLLIRKQNSMIKSILMFMFVFSSVAGAFLLENMQASHVAKAVQSVKEWLDEPEPQAARAPDVIEEYKPEIIPIKNQVLLDAPIIWQMPELPRGCEVTSLAMLLQYQDIKVDKLTLAREVKKNPAEYRLNNGKIYFGDPNEGFVGNMYTYTQPGLGVYHKPIAELAEQYLPGKIIDLTGAEFQELKIQLSDQRPVWIITNTEYKRLDDSFFQTWYTPNGEVKVTTKEHSVLITGYDKSFIYFNDPLTGEKNKKAPMKDFVEAWVQMGRQAVTYLP
;
A
#
# COMPACT_ATOMS: atom_id res chain seq x y z
N MET A 1 19.19 -37.57 -43.69
CA MET A 1 18.24 -37.85 -42.58
C MET A 1 17.07 -36.88 -42.52
N LEU A 2 17.20 -35.59 -42.91
CA LEU A 2 16.07 -34.64 -42.84
C LEU A 2 15.01 -34.82 -43.96
N TYR A 3 15.44 -35.18 -45.18
CA TYR A 3 14.53 -35.36 -46.33
C TYR A 3 13.63 -36.60 -46.26
N ILE A 4 14.07 -37.66 -45.55
CA ILE A 4 13.29 -38.90 -45.39
C ILE A 4 12.10 -38.67 -44.43
N SER A 5 12.26 -37.78 -43.45
CA SER A 5 11.22 -37.44 -42.47
C SER A 5 10.09 -36.62 -43.07
N ILE A 6 10.39 -35.67 -43.97
CA ILE A 6 9.39 -34.82 -44.62
C ILE A 6 8.52 -35.64 -45.58
N ALA A 7 9.12 -36.60 -46.30
CA ALA A 7 8.39 -37.46 -47.24
C ALA A 7 7.35 -38.37 -46.57
N ALA A 8 7.51 -38.71 -45.28
CA ALA A 8 6.57 -39.53 -44.51
C ALA A 8 5.44 -38.71 -43.86
N ILE A 9 5.70 -37.44 -43.53
CA ILE A 9 4.75 -36.56 -42.81
C ILE A 9 3.67 -36.03 -43.76
N VAL A 10 4.02 -35.67 -44.99
CA VAL A 10 3.08 -35.08 -45.96
C VAL A 10 1.90 -36.01 -46.30
N PRO A 11 2.10 -37.32 -46.58
CA PRO A 11 0.97 -38.23 -46.83
C PRO A 11 0.04 -38.37 -45.62
N LEU A 12 0.58 -38.36 -44.41
CA LEU A 12 -0.17 -38.46 -43.14
C LEU A 12 -1.04 -37.22 -42.90
N LEU A 13 -0.53 -36.03 -43.19
CA LEU A 13 -1.29 -34.78 -43.11
C LEU A 13 -2.41 -34.73 -44.14
N VAL A 14 -2.17 -35.20 -45.37
CA VAL A 14 -3.19 -35.29 -46.41
C VAL A 14 -4.30 -36.28 -46.01
N LEU A 15 -3.94 -37.43 -45.47
CA LEU A 15 -4.91 -38.44 -45.02
C LEU A 15 -5.75 -37.94 -43.83
N PHE A 16 -5.10 -37.25 -42.89
CA PHE A 16 -5.76 -36.58 -41.77
C PHE A 16 -6.75 -35.49 -42.25
N PHE A 17 -6.35 -34.67 -43.22
CA PHE A 17 -7.21 -33.64 -43.79
C PHE A 17 -8.43 -34.23 -44.52
N LEU A 18 -8.25 -35.35 -45.26
CA LEU A 18 -9.36 -36.07 -45.91
C LEU A 18 -10.33 -36.68 -44.89
N LEU A 19 -9.82 -37.19 -43.76
CA LEU A 19 -10.63 -37.71 -42.65
C LEU A 19 -11.45 -36.60 -41.97
N ILE A 20 -10.83 -35.44 -41.71
CA ILE A 20 -11.52 -34.26 -41.16
C ILE A 20 -12.62 -33.80 -42.11
N ARG A 21 -12.37 -33.72 -43.43
CA ARG A 21 -13.32 -33.19 -44.40
C ARG A 21 -14.69 -33.90 -44.37
N LYS A 22 -14.70 -35.21 -44.11
CA LYS A 22 -15.89 -36.07 -44.10
C LYS A 22 -16.72 -35.98 -42.81
N GLN A 23 -16.21 -35.31 -41.77
CA GLN A 23 -16.86 -35.21 -40.45
C GLN A 23 -17.79 -33.98 -40.31
N ASN A 24 -18.69 -34.02 -39.32
CA ASN A 24 -19.57 -32.88 -39.00
C ASN A 24 -18.78 -31.73 -38.32
N SER A 25 -19.39 -30.55 -38.23
CA SER A 25 -18.68 -29.32 -37.81
C SER A 25 -18.06 -29.41 -36.41
N MET A 26 -18.71 -30.10 -35.47
CA MET A 26 -18.21 -30.23 -34.10
C MET A 26 -17.00 -31.17 -34.03
N ILE A 27 -17.06 -32.32 -34.69
CA ILE A 27 -15.97 -33.30 -34.70
C ILE A 27 -14.74 -32.74 -35.42
N LYS A 28 -14.92 -31.92 -36.45
CA LYS A 28 -13.84 -31.20 -37.14
C LYS A 28 -13.02 -30.33 -36.19
N SER A 29 -13.69 -29.55 -35.34
CA SER A 29 -13.04 -28.66 -34.37
C SER A 29 -12.27 -29.44 -33.31
N ILE A 30 -12.83 -30.55 -32.81
CA ILE A 30 -12.17 -31.41 -31.81
C ILE A 30 -10.90 -32.05 -32.39
N LEU A 31 -10.98 -32.58 -33.62
CA LEU A 31 -9.83 -33.20 -34.29
C LEU A 31 -8.72 -32.17 -34.59
N MET A 32 -9.09 -30.96 -35.03
CA MET A 32 -8.12 -29.88 -35.21
C MET A 32 -7.42 -29.49 -33.90
N PHE A 33 -8.17 -29.36 -32.81
CA PHE A 33 -7.61 -29.03 -31.51
C PHE A 33 -6.63 -30.11 -31.01
N MET A 34 -7.01 -31.39 -31.11
CA MET A 34 -6.13 -32.50 -30.70
C MET A 34 -4.85 -32.60 -31.52
N PHE A 35 -4.90 -32.25 -32.81
CA PHE A 35 -3.71 -32.22 -33.67
C PHE A 35 -2.73 -31.11 -33.27
N VAL A 36 -3.25 -29.89 -33.05
CA VAL A 36 -2.42 -28.76 -32.59
C VAL A 36 -1.82 -29.07 -31.22
N PHE A 37 -2.62 -29.59 -30.29
CA PHE A 37 -2.16 -29.94 -28.94
C PHE A 37 -1.05 -30.99 -28.97
N SER A 38 -1.22 -32.07 -29.75
CA SER A 38 -0.20 -33.12 -29.89
C SER A 38 1.11 -32.59 -30.51
N SER A 39 1.01 -31.63 -31.42
CA SER A 39 2.17 -31.00 -32.05
C SER A 39 2.97 -30.15 -31.06
N VAL A 40 2.28 -29.37 -30.23
CA VAL A 40 2.89 -28.54 -29.18
C VAL A 40 3.49 -29.41 -28.07
N ALA A 41 2.75 -30.43 -27.62
CA ALA A 41 3.24 -31.38 -26.63
C ALA A 41 4.46 -32.17 -27.14
N GLY A 42 4.46 -32.57 -28.42
CA GLY A 42 5.58 -33.24 -29.06
C GLY A 42 6.83 -32.34 -29.14
N ALA A 43 6.66 -31.06 -29.49
CA ALA A 43 7.75 -30.09 -29.51
C ALA A 43 8.34 -29.85 -28.11
N PHE A 44 7.48 -29.70 -27.10
CA PHE A 44 7.89 -29.54 -25.70
C PHE A 44 8.65 -30.78 -25.18
N LEU A 45 8.18 -31.99 -25.52
CA LEU A 45 8.88 -33.22 -25.17
C LEU A 45 10.20 -33.37 -25.92
N LEU A 46 10.29 -32.96 -27.18
CA LEU A 46 11.55 -32.95 -27.95
C LEU A 46 12.57 -31.95 -27.39
N GLU A 47 12.12 -30.76 -26.94
CA GLU A 47 12.97 -29.80 -26.23
C GLU A 47 13.46 -30.37 -24.89
N ASN A 48 12.59 -31.05 -24.13
CA ASN A 48 12.96 -31.66 -22.85
C ASN A 48 13.70 -33.01 -22.96
N MET A 49 13.76 -33.62 -24.15
CA MET A 49 14.50 -34.86 -24.41
C MET A 49 15.94 -34.64 -24.88
N GLN A 50 16.38 -33.39 -25.12
CA GLN A 50 17.80 -33.10 -25.25
C GLN A 50 18.49 -33.27 -23.88
N ALA A 51 18.94 -34.50 -23.63
CA ALA A 51 19.56 -35.02 -22.42
C ALA A 51 20.86 -34.31 -21.96
N SER A 52 21.22 -33.16 -22.54
CA SER A 52 22.41 -32.38 -22.18
C SER A 52 22.20 -31.51 -20.93
N HIS A 53 20.97 -31.08 -20.63
CA HIS A 53 20.71 -30.21 -19.47
C HIS A 53 20.52 -30.99 -18.17
N VAL A 54 19.87 -32.16 -18.21
CA VAL A 54 19.72 -33.03 -17.04
C VAL A 54 21.05 -33.70 -16.68
N ALA A 55 21.82 -34.16 -17.67
CA ALA A 55 23.14 -34.74 -17.43
C ALA A 55 24.11 -33.72 -16.81
N LYS A 56 24.09 -32.47 -17.26
CA LYS A 56 24.89 -31.39 -16.66
C LYS A 56 24.46 -31.05 -15.23
N ALA A 57 23.15 -31.04 -14.96
CA ALA A 57 22.63 -30.77 -13.62
C ALA A 57 22.96 -31.90 -12.63
N VAL A 58 22.90 -33.16 -13.07
CA VAL A 58 23.29 -34.31 -12.24
C VAL A 58 24.80 -34.34 -12.02
N GLN A 59 25.59 -34.01 -13.05
CA GLN A 59 27.05 -33.91 -12.95
C GLN A 59 27.47 -32.79 -11.99
N SER A 60 26.84 -31.60 -12.05
CA SER A 60 27.17 -30.49 -11.15
C SER A 60 26.81 -30.78 -9.70
N VAL A 61 25.71 -31.49 -9.45
CA VAL A 61 25.34 -31.91 -8.08
C VAL A 61 26.30 -32.98 -7.56
N LYS A 62 26.74 -33.90 -8.43
CA LYS A 62 27.72 -34.92 -8.08
C LYS A 62 29.10 -34.32 -7.76
N GLU A 63 29.56 -33.37 -8.57
CA GLU A 63 30.81 -32.62 -8.33
C GLU A 63 30.75 -31.80 -7.03
N TRP A 64 29.59 -31.27 -6.68
CA TRP A 64 29.38 -30.53 -5.41
C TRP A 64 29.33 -31.44 -4.18
N LEU A 65 28.87 -32.68 -4.32
CA LEU A 65 28.82 -33.67 -3.23
C LEU A 65 30.16 -34.39 -3.00
N ASP A 66 31.00 -34.46 -4.03
CA ASP A 66 32.30 -35.13 -3.98
C ASP A 66 33.47 -34.16 -3.67
N GLU A 67 33.23 -32.84 -3.56
CA GLU A 67 34.25 -31.89 -3.09
C GLU A 67 34.52 -32.07 -1.58
N PRO A 68 35.79 -32.23 -1.15
CA PRO A 68 36.12 -32.27 0.26
C PRO A 68 35.81 -30.91 0.88
N GLU A 69 35.05 -30.94 1.98
CA GLU A 69 34.64 -29.75 2.72
C GLU A 69 35.85 -28.82 2.93
N PRO A 70 35.83 -27.57 2.42
CA PRO A 70 36.89 -26.64 2.73
C PRO A 70 36.94 -26.52 4.25
N GLN A 71 38.13 -26.64 4.85
CA GLN A 71 38.29 -26.29 6.26
C GLN A 71 37.85 -24.83 6.40
N ALA A 72 36.61 -24.66 6.87
CA ALA A 72 36.07 -23.36 7.19
C ALA A 72 37.02 -22.77 8.23
N ALA A 73 37.75 -21.73 7.84
CA ALA A 73 38.29 -20.81 8.81
C ALA A 73 37.11 -20.43 9.69
N ARG A 74 37.17 -20.77 10.99
CA ARG A 74 36.11 -20.46 11.95
C ARG A 74 35.72 -19.01 11.74
N ALA A 75 34.50 -18.79 11.27
CA ALA A 75 33.88 -17.50 11.35
C ALA A 75 34.03 -17.02 12.81
N PRO A 76 34.36 -15.75 13.06
CA PRO A 76 34.40 -15.26 14.43
C PRO A 76 33.07 -15.62 15.11
N ASP A 77 33.15 -16.23 16.30
CA ASP A 77 32.04 -16.64 17.18
C ASP A 77 31.28 -15.42 17.73
N VAL A 78 30.85 -14.52 16.85
CA VAL A 78 29.98 -13.40 17.18
C VAL A 78 28.85 -13.41 16.16
N ILE A 79 28.04 -14.46 16.22
CA ILE A 79 26.61 -14.27 15.99
C ILE A 79 26.15 -13.51 17.23
N GLU A 80 26.17 -12.18 17.18
CA GLU A 80 25.36 -11.39 18.11
C GLU A 80 23.94 -11.94 17.97
N GLU A 81 23.47 -12.55 19.05
CA GLU A 81 22.12 -13.04 19.20
C GLU A 81 21.19 -11.85 18.92
N TYR A 82 20.69 -11.72 17.69
CA TYR A 82 19.72 -10.72 17.31
C TYR A 82 18.44 -11.01 18.11
N LYS A 83 18.37 -10.43 19.31
CA LYS A 83 17.15 -10.34 20.10
C LYS A 83 16.37 -9.19 19.49
N PRO A 84 15.26 -9.44 18.77
CA PRO A 84 14.39 -8.35 18.38
C PRO A 84 13.99 -7.61 19.65
N GLU A 85 14.19 -6.30 19.66
CA GLU A 85 13.81 -5.46 20.79
C GLU A 85 12.29 -5.51 20.91
N ILE A 86 11.78 -6.24 21.90
CA ILE A 86 10.35 -6.33 22.16
C ILE A 86 9.95 -5.04 22.86
N ILE A 87 9.37 -4.09 22.12
CA ILE A 87 8.83 -2.85 22.69
C ILE A 87 7.59 -3.19 23.53
N PRO A 88 7.63 -3.07 24.86
CA PRO A 88 6.46 -3.34 25.67
C PRO A 88 5.44 -2.21 25.53
N ILE A 89 4.17 -2.58 25.30
CA ILE A 89 3.08 -1.61 25.32
C ILE A 89 2.93 -1.05 26.75
N LYS A 90 3.13 0.27 26.90
CA LYS A 90 3.01 0.96 28.18
C LYS A 90 1.54 1.04 28.62
N ASN A 91 1.29 1.17 29.93
CA ASN A 91 -0.07 1.35 30.45
C ASN A 91 -0.68 2.71 30.07
N GLN A 92 0.17 3.73 29.99
CA GLN A 92 -0.19 5.08 29.57
C GLN A 92 1.00 5.74 28.89
N VAL A 93 0.73 6.63 27.94
CA VAL A 93 1.69 7.44 27.20
C VAL A 93 1.09 8.83 27.04
N LEU A 94 1.92 9.86 27.21
CA LEU A 94 1.59 11.22 26.80
C LEU A 94 2.88 11.88 26.32
N LEU A 95 3.00 12.08 25.01
CA LEU A 95 4.14 12.68 24.35
C LEU A 95 3.98 14.21 24.30
N ASP A 96 5.11 14.91 24.26
CA ASP A 96 5.14 16.37 24.22
C ASP A 96 5.37 16.91 22.79
N ALA A 97 4.61 16.40 21.80
CA ALA A 97 4.74 16.85 20.42
C ALA A 97 4.30 18.32 20.23
N PRO A 98 4.96 19.09 19.34
CA PRO A 98 4.57 20.48 19.07
C PRO A 98 3.12 20.52 18.53
N ILE A 99 2.38 21.56 18.93
CA ILE A 99 1.05 21.85 18.38
C ILE A 99 1.19 22.95 17.33
N ILE A 100 0.59 22.72 16.16
CA ILE A 100 0.53 23.70 15.08
C ILE A 100 -0.93 23.85 14.69
N TRP A 101 -1.44 25.08 14.78
CA TRP A 101 -2.79 25.40 14.33
C TRP A 101 -2.79 25.61 12.82
N GLN A 102 -3.74 25.04 12.07
CA GLN A 102 -3.78 25.13 10.61
C GLN A 102 -4.25 26.49 10.09
N MET A 103 -5.08 27.17 10.87
CA MET A 103 -5.68 28.47 10.51
C MET A 103 -4.73 29.64 10.83
N PRO A 104 -4.93 30.80 10.16
CA PRO A 104 -5.90 31.06 9.10
C PRO A 104 -5.50 30.55 7.70
N GLU A 105 -4.27 30.13 7.51
CA GLU A 105 -3.66 29.96 6.19
C GLU A 105 -4.14 28.73 5.43
N LEU A 106 -4.48 27.64 6.15
CA LEU A 106 -4.87 26.37 5.55
C LEU A 106 -6.22 25.87 6.08
N PRO A 107 -7.35 26.43 5.59
CA PRO A 107 -8.70 25.95 5.89
C PRO A 107 -8.87 24.42 5.78
N ARG A 108 -8.25 23.75 4.81
CA ARG A 108 -8.27 22.29 4.68
C ARG A 108 -6.85 21.69 4.76
N GLY A 109 -6.04 22.17 5.70
CA GLY A 109 -4.65 21.75 5.84
C GLY A 109 -4.38 20.80 7.01
N CYS A 110 -5.38 20.10 7.53
CA CYS A 110 -5.22 19.29 8.74
C CYS A 110 -4.13 18.22 8.59
N GLU A 111 -4.01 17.61 7.41
CA GLU A 111 -3.09 16.53 7.09
C GLU A 111 -1.65 17.01 7.05
N VAL A 112 -1.37 18.05 6.27
CA VAL A 112 -0.03 18.64 6.16
C VAL A 112 0.39 19.34 7.46
N THR A 113 -0.57 19.88 8.22
CA THR A 113 -0.29 20.49 9.53
C THR A 113 0.03 19.41 10.57
N SER A 114 -0.70 18.28 10.57
CA SER A 114 -0.37 17.13 11.41
C SER A 114 0.96 16.49 11.03
N LEU A 115 1.28 16.44 9.74
CA LEU A 115 2.58 15.98 9.26
C LEU A 115 3.71 16.92 9.73
N ALA A 116 3.50 18.24 9.69
CA ALA A 116 4.47 19.19 10.24
C ALA A 116 4.74 18.92 11.73
N MET A 117 3.70 18.63 12.52
CA MET A 117 3.87 18.27 13.93
C MET A 117 4.67 16.97 14.11
N LEU A 118 4.41 15.95 13.28
CA LEU A 118 5.16 14.68 13.28
C LEU A 118 6.65 14.90 12.97
N LEU A 119 6.95 15.66 11.91
CA LEU A 119 8.31 15.94 11.45
C LEU A 119 9.08 16.82 12.44
N GLN A 120 8.44 17.86 13.00
CA GLN A 120 9.08 18.72 14.01
C GLN A 120 9.38 17.98 15.32
N TYR A 121 8.61 16.95 15.66
CA TYR A 121 8.94 16.08 16.78
C TYR A 121 10.19 15.22 16.54
N GLN A 122 10.65 15.10 15.30
CA GLN A 122 11.94 14.53 14.90
C GLN A 122 12.99 15.61 14.60
N ASP A 123 12.82 16.81 15.16
CA ASP A 123 13.70 17.97 14.99
C ASP A 123 13.86 18.45 13.52
N ILE A 124 12.99 17.98 12.61
CA ILE A 124 12.97 18.43 11.22
C ILE A 124 12.28 19.79 11.14
N LYS A 125 13.04 20.80 10.73
CA LYS A 125 12.57 22.19 10.62
C LYS A 125 11.79 22.40 9.32
N VAL A 126 10.51 22.06 9.33
CA VAL A 126 9.58 22.33 8.23
C VAL A 126 8.25 22.87 8.76
N ASP A 127 7.62 23.78 8.03
CA ASP A 127 6.33 24.35 8.38
C ASP A 127 5.18 23.82 7.51
N LYS A 128 3.95 24.00 8.01
CA LYS A 128 2.71 23.57 7.33
C LYS A 128 2.55 24.17 5.93
N LEU A 129 3.07 25.37 5.67
CA LEU A 129 2.91 26.06 4.38
C LEU A 129 3.84 25.47 3.30
N THR A 130 5.02 25.03 3.72
CA THR A 130 5.99 24.33 2.88
C THR A 130 5.42 22.99 2.48
N LEU A 131 4.96 22.18 3.44
CA LEU A 131 4.31 20.90 3.17
C LEU A 131 3.02 21.07 2.33
N ALA A 132 2.25 22.15 2.55
CA ALA A 132 1.08 22.47 1.74
C ALA A 132 1.41 22.71 0.26
N ARG A 133 2.57 23.30 -0.05
CA ARG A 133 3.05 23.50 -1.42
C ARG A 133 3.58 22.23 -2.05
N GLU A 134 4.25 21.38 -1.27
CA GLU A 134 4.96 20.21 -1.75
C GLU A 134 4.11 18.94 -1.83
N VAL A 135 3.03 18.86 -1.03
CA VAL A 135 2.13 17.69 -1.10
C VAL A 135 1.57 17.55 -2.51
N LYS A 136 1.68 16.33 -3.05
CA LYS A 136 1.12 15.96 -4.36
C LYS A 136 -0.35 16.37 -4.42
N LYS A 137 -0.73 17.04 -5.50
CA LYS A 137 -2.12 17.46 -5.75
C LYS A 137 -2.79 16.51 -6.71
N ASN A 138 -4.06 16.19 -6.45
CA ASN A 138 -4.88 15.49 -7.44
C ASN A 138 -5.41 16.51 -8.46
N PRO A 139 -5.19 16.32 -9.78
CA PRO A 139 -5.55 17.30 -10.79
C PRO A 139 -7.04 17.26 -11.18
N ALA A 140 -7.84 16.31 -10.67
CA ALA A 140 -9.23 16.18 -11.04
C ALA A 140 -10.05 17.40 -10.61
N GLU A 141 -10.92 17.85 -11.50
CA GLU A 141 -11.84 18.96 -11.26
C GLU A 141 -13.18 18.44 -10.71
N TYR A 142 -13.81 19.24 -9.84
CA TYR A 142 -15.14 18.93 -9.33
C TYR A 142 -16.20 19.07 -10.42
N ARG A 143 -17.02 18.03 -10.61
CA ARG A 143 -18.17 18.06 -11.53
C ARG A 143 -19.37 17.35 -10.91
N LEU A 144 -20.55 17.96 -11.02
CA LEU A 144 -21.82 17.36 -10.66
C LEU A 144 -22.60 17.05 -11.94
N ASN A 145 -22.83 15.76 -12.22
CA ASN A 145 -23.55 15.32 -13.41
C ASN A 145 -24.56 14.22 -13.05
N ASN A 146 -25.84 14.42 -13.41
CA ASN A 146 -26.93 13.48 -13.14
C ASN A 146 -26.99 13.00 -11.67
N GLY A 147 -26.76 13.91 -10.72
CA GLY A 147 -26.75 13.61 -9.27
C GLY A 147 -25.50 12.86 -8.77
N LYS A 148 -24.52 12.58 -9.63
CA LYS A 148 -23.24 11.96 -9.27
C LYS A 148 -22.14 13.02 -9.18
N ILE A 149 -21.32 12.91 -8.13
CA ILE A 149 -20.16 13.78 -7.93
C ILE A 149 -18.94 13.10 -8.54
N TYR A 150 -18.29 13.77 -9.49
CA TYR A 150 -17.01 13.37 -10.05
C TYR A 150 -15.95 14.31 -9.50
N PHE A 151 -14.91 13.75 -8.88
CA PHE A 151 -13.80 14.53 -8.35
C PHE A 151 -12.56 13.63 -8.18
N GLY A 152 -11.54 14.13 -7.48
CA GLY A 152 -10.29 13.42 -7.25
C GLY A 152 -10.38 12.33 -6.18
N ASP A 153 -9.51 11.34 -6.31
CA ASP A 153 -9.24 10.34 -5.26
C ASP A 153 -8.17 10.89 -4.30
N PRO A 154 -8.47 11.02 -2.99
CA PRO A 154 -7.50 11.50 -2.00
C PRO A 154 -6.30 10.56 -1.80
N ASN A 155 -6.37 9.30 -2.25
CA ASN A 155 -5.22 8.39 -2.25
C ASN A 155 -4.16 8.75 -3.31
N GLU A 156 -4.51 9.57 -4.30
CA GLU A 156 -3.61 9.96 -5.39
C GLU A 156 -2.96 11.34 -5.20
N GLY A 157 -3.48 12.13 -4.28
CA GLY A 157 -3.02 13.48 -3.97
C GLY A 157 -4.12 14.30 -3.30
N PHE A 158 -3.76 15.49 -2.83
CA PHE A 158 -4.71 16.42 -2.22
C PHE A 158 -5.79 16.85 -3.22
N VAL A 159 -7.06 16.66 -2.86
CA VAL A 159 -8.21 16.90 -3.74
C VAL A 159 -8.81 18.29 -3.49
N GLY A 160 -8.73 19.14 -4.51
CA GLY A 160 -9.32 20.48 -4.53
C GLY A 160 -8.50 21.55 -3.81
N ASN A 161 -9.18 22.54 -3.24
CA ASN A 161 -8.53 23.73 -2.70
C ASN A 161 -8.27 23.63 -1.18
N MET A 162 -7.00 23.71 -0.80
CA MET A 162 -6.53 23.68 0.60
C MET A 162 -6.70 25.02 1.34
N TYR A 163 -6.67 26.12 0.59
CA TYR A 163 -6.49 27.50 1.06
C TYR A 163 -7.81 28.26 1.27
N THR A 164 -8.95 27.77 0.77
CA THR A 164 -10.24 28.44 0.96
C THR A 164 -11.43 27.48 0.95
N TYR A 165 -12.39 27.70 1.85
CA TYR A 165 -13.66 26.97 1.86
C TYR A 165 -14.59 27.34 0.69
N THR A 166 -14.38 28.47 0.02
CA THR A 166 -15.24 28.93 -1.08
C THR A 166 -15.07 28.14 -2.36
N GLN A 167 -14.02 27.33 -2.47
CA GLN A 167 -13.79 26.42 -3.59
C GLN A 167 -13.94 24.96 -3.13
N PRO A 168 -14.34 24.04 -4.04
CA PRO A 168 -14.40 22.62 -3.74
C PRO A 168 -13.06 22.07 -3.26
N GLY A 169 -13.10 21.23 -2.23
CA GLY A 169 -11.93 20.54 -1.70
C GLY A 169 -12.33 19.61 -0.58
N LEU A 170 -11.48 18.62 -0.34
CA LEU A 170 -11.60 17.65 0.73
C LEU A 170 -10.31 17.62 1.53
N GLY A 171 -9.31 16.93 0.99
CA GLY A 171 -8.14 16.53 1.75
C GLY A 171 -7.25 15.58 0.95
N VAL A 172 -6.34 14.90 1.65
CA VAL A 172 -5.39 13.92 1.14
C VAL A 172 -5.29 12.73 2.09
N TYR A 173 -5.18 11.51 1.55
CA TYR A 173 -5.09 10.29 2.35
C TYR A 173 -3.63 9.89 2.62
N HIS A 174 -3.46 8.74 3.26
CA HIS A 174 -2.18 8.27 3.77
C HIS A 174 -1.05 8.20 2.72
N LYS A 175 -1.30 7.70 1.49
CA LYS A 175 -0.20 7.45 0.53
C LYS A 175 0.57 8.71 0.14
N PRO A 176 -0.07 9.81 -0.32
CA PRO A 176 0.68 11.00 -0.69
C PRO A 176 1.30 11.72 0.52
N ILE A 177 0.75 11.50 1.73
CA ILE A 177 1.34 11.99 2.98
C ILE A 177 2.60 11.20 3.35
N ALA A 178 2.57 9.88 3.24
CA ALA A 178 3.76 9.04 3.43
C ALA A 178 4.85 9.36 2.39
N GLU A 179 4.47 9.50 1.12
CA GLU A 179 5.38 9.93 0.04
C GLU A 179 6.03 11.29 0.34
N LEU A 180 5.26 12.26 0.87
CA LEU A 180 5.81 13.55 1.25
C LEU A 180 6.73 13.43 2.47
N ALA A 181 6.32 12.68 3.50
CA ALA A 181 7.12 12.47 4.69
C ALA A 181 8.48 11.81 4.36
N GLU A 182 8.51 10.91 3.39
CA GLU A 182 9.71 10.17 2.94
C GLU A 182 10.76 11.11 2.33
N GLN A 183 10.34 12.26 1.77
CA GLN A 183 11.27 13.28 1.29
C GLN A 183 12.04 13.96 2.43
N TYR A 184 11.47 13.96 3.64
CA TYR A 184 12.05 14.60 4.83
C TYR A 184 12.76 13.61 5.76
N LEU A 185 12.32 12.34 5.76
CA LEU A 185 12.93 11.26 6.54
C LEU A 185 13.16 10.02 5.65
N PRO A 186 14.13 10.06 4.72
CA PRO A 186 14.33 8.98 3.74
C PRO A 186 14.68 7.65 4.39
N GLY A 187 14.00 6.59 3.94
CA GLY A 187 14.15 5.21 4.43
C GLY A 187 13.57 4.99 5.82
N LYS A 188 12.89 5.98 6.41
CA LYS A 188 12.39 5.91 7.78
C LYS A 188 10.87 5.95 7.89
N ILE A 189 10.12 6.34 6.86
CA ILE A 189 8.66 6.42 7.00
C ILE A 189 8.04 5.02 7.01
N ILE A 190 7.05 4.85 7.89
CA ILE A 190 6.21 3.66 7.94
C ILE A 190 4.77 4.09 7.75
N ASP A 191 4.14 3.50 6.74
CA ASP A 191 2.71 3.55 6.54
C ASP A 191 2.06 2.36 7.25
N LEU A 192 1.38 2.63 8.36
CA LEU A 192 0.67 1.66 9.18
C LEU A 192 -0.80 1.50 8.77
N THR A 193 -1.16 1.99 7.58
CA THR A 193 -2.54 1.93 7.12
C THR A 193 -3.03 0.49 7.02
N GLY A 194 -4.18 0.22 7.65
CA GLY A 194 -4.77 -1.12 7.74
C GLY A 194 -4.35 -1.94 8.97
N ALA A 195 -3.32 -1.50 9.71
CA ALA A 195 -2.87 -2.16 10.93
C ALA A 195 -3.97 -2.20 12.02
N GLU A 196 -3.78 -3.07 13.00
CA GLU A 196 -4.60 -3.05 14.23
C GLU A 196 -4.17 -1.89 15.14
N PHE A 197 -5.10 -1.39 15.96
CA PHE A 197 -4.83 -0.22 16.81
C PHE A 197 -3.68 -0.45 17.82
N GLN A 198 -3.44 -1.70 18.19
CA GLN A 198 -2.34 -2.13 19.04
C GLN A 198 -0.98 -1.74 18.44
N GLU A 199 -0.82 -1.77 17.12
CA GLU A 199 0.41 -1.35 16.46
C GLU A 199 0.70 0.13 16.71
N LEU A 200 -0.33 0.98 16.66
CA LEU A 200 -0.19 2.41 16.98
C LEU A 200 0.25 2.60 18.44
N LYS A 201 -0.26 1.78 19.37
CA LYS A 201 0.17 1.82 20.78
C LYS A 201 1.63 1.40 20.97
N ILE A 202 2.15 0.49 20.16
CA ILE A 202 3.57 0.11 20.17
C ILE A 202 4.41 1.33 19.80
N GLN A 203 4.07 2.02 18.71
CA GLN A 203 4.79 3.23 18.28
C GLN A 203 4.77 4.33 19.36
N LEU A 204 3.59 4.58 19.95
CA LEU A 204 3.45 5.57 21.03
C LEU A 204 4.24 5.18 22.27
N SER A 205 4.24 3.89 22.64
CA SER A 205 5.04 3.38 23.76
C SER A 205 6.52 3.61 23.53
N ASP A 206 6.95 3.56 22.28
CA ASP A 206 8.30 3.83 21.82
C ASP A 206 8.57 5.32 21.51
N GLN A 207 7.76 6.21 22.09
CA GLN A 207 7.91 7.67 21.96
C GLN A 207 7.72 8.22 20.55
N ARG A 208 7.07 7.49 19.64
CA ARG A 208 6.74 7.97 18.30
C ARG A 208 5.27 8.35 18.18
N PRO A 209 4.93 9.63 17.94
CA PRO A 209 3.56 10.01 17.65
C PRO A 209 3.13 9.47 16.28
N VAL A 210 1.82 9.37 16.07
CA VAL A 210 1.25 8.73 14.87
C VAL A 210 0.29 9.70 14.19
N TRP A 211 0.58 10.05 12.94
CA TRP A 211 -0.33 10.80 12.07
C TRP A 211 -1.47 9.88 11.62
N ILE A 212 -2.72 10.34 11.63
CA ILE A 212 -3.87 9.54 11.15
C ILE A 212 -4.89 10.35 10.36
N ILE A 213 -5.80 9.65 9.66
CA ILE A 213 -7.10 10.17 9.23
C ILE A 213 -8.21 9.68 10.17
N THR A 214 -9.09 10.58 10.58
CA THR A 214 -10.28 10.36 11.39
C THR A 214 -11.41 11.30 10.90
N ASN A 215 -12.36 11.64 11.77
CA ASN A 215 -13.34 12.68 11.52
C ASN A 215 -13.44 13.67 12.69
N THR A 216 -13.99 14.84 12.40
CA THR A 216 -14.15 15.97 13.36
C THR A 216 -15.02 15.68 14.58
N GLU A 217 -15.81 14.60 14.62
CA GLU A 217 -16.61 14.20 15.79
C GLU A 217 -15.86 13.19 16.69
N TYR A 218 -14.72 12.66 16.23
CA TYR A 218 -13.90 11.65 16.92
C TYR A 218 -14.69 10.42 17.38
N LYS A 219 -15.76 10.10 16.67
CA LYS A 219 -16.62 8.93 16.87
C LYS A 219 -17.13 8.41 15.53
N ARG A 220 -17.72 7.22 15.51
CA ARG A 220 -18.37 6.69 14.32
C ARG A 220 -19.47 7.65 13.85
N LEU A 221 -19.44 8.01 12.57
CA LEU A 221 -20.46 8.79 11.89
C LEU A 221 -21.56 7.88 11.33
N ASP A 222 -22.76 8.44 11.19
CA ASP A 222 -23.82 7.82 10.41
C ASP A 222 -23.45 7.77 8.92
N ASP A 223 -23.94 6.76 8.20
CA ASP A 223 -23.70 6.63 6.76
C ASP A 223 -24.22 7.82 5.95
N SER A 224 -25.21 8.57 6.47
CA SER A 224 -25.74 9.79 5.85
C SER A 224 -24.72 10.92 5.73
N PHE A 225 -23.62 10.88 6.50
CA PHE A 225 -22.54 11.87 6.40
C PHE A 225 -21.56 11.58 5.26
N PHE A 226 -21.71 10.45 4.58
CA PHE A 226 -20.84 10.04 3.50
C PHE A 226 -21.51 10.20 2.14
N GLN A 227 -20.68 10.46 1.15
CA GLN A 227 -21.06 10.54 -0.24
C GLN A 227 -20.07 9.74 -1.10
N THR A 228 -20.55 9.19 -2.20
CA THR A 228 -19.69 8.50 -3.17
C THR A 228 -19.22 9.48 -4.23
N TRP A 229 -17.91 9.55 -4.41
CA TRP A 229 -17.27 10.23 -5.53
C TRP A 229 -16.85 9.22 -6.59
N TYR A 230 -17.06 9.59 -7.84
CA TYR A 230 -16.64 8.82 -9.01
C TYR A 230 -15.33 9.42 -9.51
N THR A 231 -14.24 8.69 -9.30
CA THR A 231 -12.89 9.12 -9.66
C THR A 231 -12.40 8.37 -10.89
N PRO A 232 -11.31 8.81 -11.55
CA PRO A 232 -10.68 8.03 -12.61
C PRO A 232 -10.26 6.61 -12.21
N ASN A 233 -10.02 6.37 -10.92
CA ASN A 233 -9.57 5.08 -10.37
C ASN A 233 -10.71 4.22 -9.81
N GLY A 234 -11.96 4.70 -9.90
CA GLY A 234 -13.13 4.04 -9.36
C GLY A 234 -13.87 4.88 -8.33
N GLU A 235 -14.83 4.26 -7.65
CA GLU A 235 -15.65 4.91 -6.64
C GLU A 235 -14.91 5.01 -5.31
N VAL A 236 -15.01 6.16 -4.64
CA VAL A 236 -14.49 6.38 -3.30
C VAL A 236 -15.58 6.98 -2.41
N LYS A 237 -15.76 6.44 -1.20
CA LYS A 237 -16.69 6.98 -0.21
C LYS A 237 -15.94 8.00 0.65
N VAL A 238 -16.42 9.24 0.69
CA VAL A 238 -15.80 10.36 1.41
C VAL A 238 -16.82 11.07 2.28
N THR A 239 -16.34 11.84 3.26
CA THR A 239 -17.18 12.71 4.09
C THR A 239 -16.50 14.08 4.24
N THR A 240 -17.28 15.16 4.24
CA THR A 240 -16.75 16.51 4.53
C THR A 240 -16.38 16.69 6.00
N LYS A 241 -16.63 15.68 6.83
CA LYS A 241 -16.21 15.60 8.23
C LYS A 241 -14.82 14.99 8.40
N GLU A 242 -14.19 14.56 7.32
CA GLU A 242 -12.81 14.05 7.30
C GLU A 242 -11.89 15.05 8.02
N HIS A 243 -10.95 14.49 8.78
CA HIS A 243 -10.00 15.27 9.56
C HIS A 243 -8.73 14.47 9.82
N SER A 244 -7.61 15.17 9.99
CA SER A 244 -6.35 14.57 10.40
C SER A 244 -5.82 15.17 11.69
N VAL A 245 -5.26 14.29 12.53
CA VAL A 245 -4.66 14.64 13.82
C VAL A 245 -3.35 13.88 14.02
N LEU A 246 -2.54 14.36 14.96
CA LEU A 246 -1.35 13.65 15.43
C LEU A 246 -1.65 13.00 16.78
N ILE A 247 -1.71 11.67 16.85
CA ILE A 247 -1.85 10.95 18.13
C ILE A 247 -0.57 11.11 18.93
N THR A 248 -0.71 11.55 20.17
CA THR A 248 0.38 11.83 21.10
C THR A 248 0.35 10.95 22.34
N GLY A 249 -0.67 10.12 22.53
CA GLY A 249 -0.68 9.26 23.72
C GLY A 249 -1.97 8.53 23.93
N TYR A 250 -2.03 7.71 24.98
CA TYR A 250 -3.22 7.01 25.41
C TYR A 250 -3.15 6.69 26.90
N ASP A 251 -4.29 6.38 27.50
CA ASP A 251 -4.40 5.64 28.75
C ASP A 251 -5.40 4.48 28.58
N LYS A 252 -5.97 3.98 29.69
CA LYS A 252 -6.95 2.89 29.66
C LYS A 252 -8.28 3.28 29.00
N SER A 253 -8.65 4.55 29.05
CA SER A 253 -9.98 5.05 28.70
C SER A 253 -9.96 6.07 27.56
N PHE A 254 -8.84 6.79 27.37
CA PHE A 254 -8.74 7.91 26.44
C PHE A 254 -7.54 7.76 25.49
N ILE A 255 -7.72 8.31 24.30
CA ILE A 255 -6.63 8.65 23.39
C ILE A 255 -6.32 10.14 23.54
N TYR A 256 -5.07 10.53 23.35
CA TYR A 256 -4.59 11.91 23.35
C TYR A 256 -3.99 12.23 21.99
N PHE A 257 -4.29 13.42 21.46
CA PHE A 257 -3.85 13.87 20.15
C PHE A 257 -3.73 15.39 20.07
N ASN A 258 -2.88 15.88 19.18
CA ASN A 258 -2.83 17.28 18.79
C ASN A 258 -3.80 17.52 17.64
N ASP A 259 -4.68 18.50 17.80
CA ASP A 259 -5.74 18.82 16.85
C ASP A 259 -5.41 20.10 16.08
N PRO A 260 -5.03 20.01 14.79
CA PRO A 260 -4.60 21.17 14.02
C PRO A 260 -5.77 22.11 13.69
N LEU A 261 -7.02 21.66 13.78
CA LEU A 261 -8.19 22.49 13.49
C LEU A 261 -8.54 23.39 14.67
N THR A 262 -8.50 22.86 15.89
CA THR A 262 -8.76 23.65 17.11
C THR A 262 -7.52 24.31 17.68
N GLY A 263 -6.32 23.83 17.33
CA GLY A 263 -5.07 24.26 17.95
C GLY A 263 -4.87 23.71 19.37
N GLU A 264 -5.65 22.69 19.76
CA GLU A 264 -5.59 22.10 21.10
C GLU A 264 -4.51 21.01 21.15
N LYS A 265 -3.55 21.19 22.07
CA LYS A 265 -2.50 20.20 22.34
C LYS A 265 -3.02 19.12 23.27
N ASN A 266 -2.72 17.85 22.98
CA ASN A 266 -3.11 16.71 23.81
C ASN A 266 -4.62 16.68 24.13
N LYS A 267 -5.45 17.12 23.17
CA LYS A 267 -6.90 16.94 23.19
C LYS A 267 -7.20 15.45 23.36
N LYS A 268 -8.26 15.13 24.09
CA LYS A 268 -8.63 13.74 24.38
C LYS A 268 -10.02 13.38 23.92
N ALA A 269 -10.17 12.12 23.52
CA ALA A 269 -11.46 11.51 23.19
C ALA A 269 -11.56 10.10 23.80
N PRO A 270 -12.77 9.58 24.07
CA PRO A 270 -12.94 8.21 24.52
C PRO A 270 -12.28 7.23 23.54
N MET A 271 -11.47 6.30 24.05
CA MET A 271 -10.69 5.36 23.25
C MET A 271 -11.55 4.61 22.24
N LYS A 272 -12.68 4.06 22.71
CA LYS A 272 -13.59 3.28 21.88
C LYS A 272 -14.11 4.09 20.68
N ASP A 273 -14.67 5.26 20.96
CA ASP A 273 -15.28 6.12 19.94
C ASP A 273 -14.23 6.55 18.90
N PHE A 274 -13.04 6.94 19.36
CA PHE A 274 -11.97 7.37 18.47
C PHE A 274 -11.47 6.24 17.58
N VAL A 275 -11.31 5.03 18.13
CA VAL A 275 -10.90 3.86 17.33
C VAL A 275 -11.98 3.53 16.28
N GLU A 276 -13.26 3.60 16.63
CA GLU A 276 -14.34 3.38 15.66
C GLU A 276 -14.35 4.42 14.54
N ALA A 277 -14.05 5.69 14.85
CA ALA A 277 -13.88 6.76 13.87
C ALA A 277 -12.72 6.48 12.92
N TRP A 278 -11.54 6.16 13.46
CA TRP A 278 -10.35 5.83 12.68
C TRP A 278 -10.56 4.60 11.79
N VAL A 279 -11.20 3.56 12.31
CA VAL A 279 -11.54 2.35 11.53
C VAL A 279 -12.52 2.70 10.41
N GLN A 280 -13.55 3.51 10.67
CA GLN A 280 -14.51 3.94 9.65
C GLN A 280 -13.85 4.74 8.52
N MET A 281 -12.78 5.48 8.83
CA MET A 281 -12.00 6.26 7.86
C MET A 281 -10.88 5.46 7.18
N GLY A 282 -10.87 4.13 7.33
CA GLY A 282 -9.97 3.23 6.60
C GLY A 282 -8.67 2.88 7.33
N ARG A 283 -8.62 3.05 8.66
CA ARG A 283 -7.43 2.70 9.48
C ARG A 283 -6.13 3.33 8.99
N GLN A 284 -6.20 4.57 8.51
CA GLN A 284 -5.07 5.26 7.91
C GLN A 284 -4.11 5.80 8.97
N ALA A 285 -2.82 5.48 8.87
CA ALA A 285 -1.83 5.88 9.87
C ALA A 285 -0.42 5.95 9.28
N VAL A 286 0.36 6.97 9.66
CA VAL A 286 1.76 7.16 9.25
C VAL A 286 2.62 7.55 10.45
N THR A 287 3.81 6.99 10.55
CA THR A 287 4.85 7.37 11.53
C THR A 287 6.24 7.09 10.93
N TYR A 288 7.27 6.95 11.76
CA TYR A 288 8.64 6.65 11.33
C TYR A 288 9.26 5.48 12.12
N LEU A 289 10.34 4.91 11.60
CA LEU A 289 11.19 3.91 12.26
C LEU A 289 12.08 4.57 13.33
N PRO A 290 12.42 3.85 14.41
CA PRO A 290 13.39 4.32 15.40
C PRO A 290 14.75 4.73 14.80
#